data_AF-A0A971R4F2-F1
#
_entry.id   AF-A0A971R4F2-F1
#
_cell.length_a   1.000
_cell.length_b   1.000
_cell.length_c   1.000
_cell.angle_alpha   90.00
_cell.angle_beta   90.00
_cell.angle_gamma   90.00
#
_symmetry.space_group_name_H-M   'P 1'
#
loop_
_entity.id
_entity.type
_entity.pdbx_description
1 polymer ?
#
loop_
_entity_poly.entity_id
_entity_poly.type
_entity_poly.pdbx_seq_one_letter_code
_entity_poly.pdbx_strand_id
1 'polypeptide(L)' 'MLTRPSHPVTDPTIAPAGLPDPLAFGDGRLVRTADDWPARRAELLALFEQHVYGRTPSATPAVAFEVVEASADA' A
#
# COMPACT_ATOMS: atom_id res chain seq x y z
N MET A 1 -6.05 -34.23 -13.23
CA MET A 1 -5.67 -33.76 -11.89
C MET A 1 -4.85 -32.49 -12.04
N LEU A 2 -5.36 -31.35 -11.58
CA LEU A 2 -4.70 -30.05 -11.70
C LEU A 2 -3.85 -29.82 -10.45
N THR A 3 -2.53 -30.06 -10.51
CA THR A 3 -1.64 -29.73 -9.40
C THR A 3 -1.43 -28.23 -9.39
N ARG A 4 -2.08 -27.54 -8.45
CA ARG A 4 -1.87 -26.11 -8.19
C ARG A 4 -0.45 -25.95 -7.64
N PRO A 5 0.48 -25.21 -8.28
CA PRO A 5 1.80 -25.01 -7.70
C PRO A 5 1.64 -24.22 -6.40
N SER A 6 2.05 -24.83 -5.28
CA SER A 6 2.26 -24.10 -4.03
C SER A 6 3.38 -23.10 -4.27
N HIS A 7 3.16 -21.83 -3.95
CA HIS A 7 4.24 -20.86 -3.86
C HIS A 7 4.79 -20.92 -2.42
N PRO A 8 5.94 -21.56 -2.15
CA PRO A 8 6.54 -21.43 -0.84
C PRO A 8 7.32 -20.11 -0.77
N VAL A 9 6.70 -19.05 -0.25
CA VAL A 9 7.46 -17.92 0.30
C VAL A 9 7.80 -18.25 1.74
N THR A 10 8.81 -19.09 1.91
CA THR A 10 9.36 -19.48 3.22
C THR A 10 10.88 -19.73 3.15
N ASP A 11 11.59 -19.13 2.19
CA ASP A 11 13.06 -19.14 2.17
C ASP A 11 13.61 -17.75 2.58
N PRO A 12 14.23 -17.60 3.77
CA PRO A 12 14.84 -16.34 4.20
C PRO A 12 16.06 -15.92 3.37
N THR A 13 16.57 -16.79 2.48
CA THR A 13 17.68 -16.49 1.56
C THR A 13 17.21 -15.68 0.35
N ILE A 14 15.92 -15.71 0.04
CA ILE A 14 15.31 -14.86 -0.99
C ILE A 14 15.05 -13.48 -0.36
N ALA A 15 16.12 -12.74 -0.08
CA ALA A 15 16.00 -11.29 -0.02
C ALA A 15 15.59 -10.85 -1.43
N PRO A 16 14.42 -10.20 -1.63
CA PRO A 16 14.01 -9.83 -2.97
C PRO A 16 15.01 -8.81 -3.52
N ALA A 17 15.86 -9.25 -4.46
CA ALA A 17 16.85 -8.39 -5.07
C ALA A 17 16.14 -7.23 -5.76
N GLY A 18 16.46 -5.99 -5.36
CA GLY A 18 15.95 -4.79 -6.01
C GLY A 18 14.68 -4.18 -5.41
N LEU A 19 14.27 -4.54 -4.18
CA LEU A 19 13.26 -3.75 -3.50
C LEU A 19 13.77 -2.33 -3.23
N PRO A 20 13.00 -1.29 -3.60
CA PRO A 20 13.35 0.08 -3.24
C PRO A 20 13.28 0.25 -1.72
N ASP A 21 14.24 0.99 -1.18
CA ASP A 21 14.27 1.31 0.25
C ASP A 21 13.09 2.24 0.61
N PRO A 22 12.18 1.82 1.50
CA PRO A 22 11.08 2.67 1.94
C PRO A 22 11.55 3.91 2.71
N LEU A 23 12.74 3.85 3.33
CA LEU A 23 13.34 4.93 4.10
C LEU A 23 14.31 5.80 3.28
N ALA A 24 14.29 5.66 1.95
CA ALA A 24 14.93 6.59 1.03
C ALA A 24 13.88 7.25 0.13
N PHE A 25 13.96 8.57 -0.03
CA PHE A 25 13.22 9.33 -1.03
C PHE A 25 13.70 8.93 -2.44
N GLY A 26 12.87 9.15 -3.48
CA GLY A 26 13.24 8.85 -4.86
C GLY A 26 14.43 9.66 -5.39
N ASP A 27 14.77 10.77 -4.73
CA ASP A 27 15.95 11.59 -5.01
C ASP A 27 17.23 11.09 -4.28
N GLY A 28 17.13 10.02 -3.48
CA GLY A 28 18.23 9.44 -2.73
C GLY A 28 18.47 10.03 -1.33
N ARG A 29 17.71 11.06 -0.91
CA ARG A 29 17.75 11.51 0.49
C ARG A 29 17.19 10.43 1.41
N LEU A 30 17.71 10.35 2.63
CA LEU A 30 17.25 9.38 3.63
C LEU A 30 16.19 10.00 4.56
N VAL A 31 15.18 9.21 4.89
CA VAL A 31 14.26 9.45 6.01
C VAL A 31 15.03 9.13 7.29
N ARG A 32 15.35 10.15 8.09
CA ARG A 32 16.16 9.96 9.31
C ARG A 32 15.33 10.00 10.59
N THR A 33 14.20 10.69 10.53
CA THR A 33 13.35 10.95 11.68
C THR A 33 11.90 10.60 11.37
N ALA A 34 11.09 10.45 12.41
CA ALA A 34 9.66 10.25 12.25
C ALA A 34 8.99 11.44 11.56
N ASP A 35 9.53 12.66 11.72
CA ASP A 35 9.00 13.87 11.12
C ASP A 35 9.22 13.94 9.60
N ASP A 36 10.16 13.16 9.06
CA ASP A 36 10.37 13.02 7.61
C ASP A 36 9.31 12.10 6.96
N TRP A 37 8.68 11.23 7.76
CA TRP A 37 7.78 10.19 7.27
C TRP A 37 6.52 10.72 6.57
N PRO A 38 5.83 11.78 7.04
CA PRO A 38 4.69 12.33 6.31
C PRO A 38 5.02 12.72 4.87
N ALA A 39 6.20 13.31 4.64
CA ALA A 39 6.66 13.67 3.31
C ALA A 39 6.98 12.42 2.46
N ARG A 40 7.70 11.45 3.01
CA ARG A 40 7.99 10.20 2.31
C ARG A 40 6.72 9.42 1.96
N ARG A 41 5.76 9.36 2.88
CA ARG A 41 4.47 8.69 2.68
C ARG A 41 3.67 9.33 1.55
N ALA A 42 3.69 10.67 1.44
CA ALA A 42 3.03 11.36 0.33
C ALA A 42 3.65 10.98 -1.01
N GLU A 43 4.98 10.89 -1.10
CA GLU A 43 5.67 10.44 -2.32
C GLU A 43 5.32 8.98 -2.66
N LEU A 44 5.34 8.08 -1.68
CA LEU A 44 4.96 6.68 -1.88
C LEU A 44 3.53 6.55 -2.42
N LEU A 45 2.57 7.26 -1.84
CA LEU A 45 1.18 7.25 -2.33
C LEU A 45 1.11 7.70 -3.78
N ALA A 46 1.79 8.79 -4.15
CA ALA A 46 1.83 9.26 -5.53
C ALA A 46 2.43 8.20 -6.48
N LEU A 47 3.49 7.49 -6.06
CA LEU A 47 4.09 6.41 -6.84
C LEU A 47 3.09 5.26 -7.05
N PHE A 48 2.35 4.85 -6.01
CA PHE A 48 1.34 3.80 -6.11
C PHE A 48 0.13 4.21 -6.96
N GLU A 49 -0.33 5.45 -6.83
CA GLU A 49 -1.38 6.02 -7.68
C GLU A 49 -0.95 6.04 -9.16
N GLN A 50 0.30 6.38 -9.44
CA GLN A 50 0.79 6.47 -10.82
C GLN A 50 1.03 5.09 -11.47
N HIS A 51 1.57 4.13 -10.73
CA HIS A 51 2.13 2.91 -11.32
C HIS A 51 1.34 1.64 -11.01
N VAL A 52 0.49 1.63 -9.98
CA VAL A 52 -0.15 0.40 -9.50
C VAL A 52 -1.67 0.49 -9.54
N TYR A 53 -2.26 1.44 -8.82
CA TYR A 53 -3.71 1.46 -8.60
C TYR A 53 -4.46 2.48 -9.46
N GLY A 54 -3.76 3.46 -10.02
CA GLY A 54 -4.41 4.62 -10.62
C GLY A 54 -4.73 5.71 -9.59
N ARG A 55 -5.08 6.90 -10.08
CA ARG A 55 -5.45 8.04 -9.25
C ARG A 55 -6.92 8.00 -8.87
N THR A 56 -7.23 8.31 -7.61
CA THR A 56 -8.62 8.60 -7.20
C THR A 56 -9.09 9.87 -7.91
N PRO A 57 -10.25 9.84 -8.61
CA PRO A 57 -10.83 11.04 -9.19
C PRO A 57 -11.07 12.12 -8.13
N SER A 58 -10.82 13.38 -8.46
CA SER A 58 -11.06 14.50 -7.52
C SER A 58 -12.56 14.72 -7.23
N ALA A 59 -13.43 14.26 -8.12
CA ALA A 59 -14.88 14.42 -8.04
C ALA A 59 -15.58 13.09 -7.70
N THR A 60 -15.20 12.46 -6.60
CA THR A 60 -15.91 11.28 -6.10
C THR A 60 -17.21 11.73 -5.41
N PRO A 61 -18.39 11.23 -5.83
CA PRO A 61 -19.65 11.61 -5.19
C PRO A 61 -19.67 11.15 -3.73
N ALA A 62 -20.25 11.97 -2.86
CA ALA A 62 -20.50 11.58 -1.48
C ALA A 62 -21.46 10.39 -1.43
N VAL A 63 -21.09 9.35 -0.69
CA VAL A 63 -21.95 8.18 -0.48
C VAL A 63 -22.77 8.41 0.79
N ALA A 64 -24.10 8.44 0.64
CA ALA A 64 -25.02 8.40 1.76
C ALA A 64 -25.40 6.95 2.05
N PHE A 65 -25.41 6.56 3.32
CA PHE A 65 -25.87 5.25 3.77
C PHE A 65 -26.97 5.43 4.82
N GLU A 66 -27.91 4.49 4.85
CA GLU A 66 -28.91 4.36 5.91
C GLU A 66 -28.77 2.98 6.55
N VAL A 67 -28.90 2.91 7.87
CA VAL A 67 -28.89 1.64 8.60
C VAL A 67 -30.25 0.99 8.42
N VAL A 68 -30.32 -0.06 7.61
CA VAL A 68 -31.56 -0.78 7.31
C VAL A 68 -31.96 -1.72 8.45
N GLU A 69 -30.97 -2.34 9.10
CA GLU A 69 -31.19 -3.26 10.21
C GLU A 69 -29.96 -3.29 11.10
N ALA A 70 -30.17 -3.34 12.41
CA ALA A 70 -29.12 -3.55 13.40
C ALA A 70 -29.61 -4.58 14.41
N SER A 71 -28.89 -5.71 14.54
CA SER A 71 -29.09 -6.66 15.63
C SER A 71 -28.11 -6.35 16.75
N ALA A 72 -28.59 -6.45 17.98
CA ALA A 72 -27.76 -6.46 19.18
C ALA A 72 -27.78 -7.89 19.74
N ASP A 73 -27.04 -8.79 19.09
CA ASP A 73 -26.74 -10.10 19.67
C ASP A 73 -25.34 -10.05 20.30
N ALA A 74 -25.32 -10.04 21.63
CA ALA A 74 -24.13 -10.09 22.48
C ALA A 74 -24.14 -11.36 23.33
#